data_AF-A0A812MLW8-F1
#
_entry.id   AF-A0A812MLW8-F1
#
_cell.length_a   1.000
_cell.length_b   1.000
_cell.length_c   1.000
_cell.angle_alpha   90.00
_cell.angle_beta   90.00
_cell.angle_gamma   90.00
#
_symmetry.space_group_name_H-M   'P 1'
#
loop_
_entity.id
_entity.type
_entity.pdbx_description
1 polymer ?
#
loop_
_entity_poly.entity_id
_entity_poly.type
_entity_poly.pdbx_seq_one_letter_code
_entity_poly.pdbx_strand_id
1 'polypeptide(L)'
;MSGLQNVKAHERRNQHRLGLQREGLETEGLLRNCQGIRIGTGVAPELDDIEDALRVWQNAGFLQTSHEDPSATSRQFFFCFQGDSLILKSEKCLRLFRQGEACMACLDTAAHRDLRLQAIKWTSRIHLANYGHALAHGTRQERAQMRAELRLRDVYKTRPGCLEIEPILKEKQEAYQLQLIKHRWQSIRMDWRTSRLQAYIDANIATLPLQAAREEQRDILRTLTSKFADAVEEGTVRQENFVLASRVASGELDGNAVVSCLLRSFMRKQERASRGIVQNSGKLVDAETLAELTYSFGRGQPAKALLSYFGISVKPASINFNIPTLPMFFMAHKSAEKLARTGVLHILH
;
A
#
# COMPACT_ATOMS: atom_id res chain seq x y z
N MET A 1 -11.50 40.49 14.73
CA MET A 1 -11.68 40.52 13.26
C MET A 1 -10.36 40.92 12.63
N SER A 2 -9.83 40.13 11.69
CA SER A 2 -8.54 40.45 11.07
C SER A 2 -8.67 41.62 10.08
N GLY A 3 -7.60 42.39 9.85
CA GLY A 3 -7.62 43.47 8.86
C GLY A 3 -8.08 43.01 7.47
N LEU A 4 -7.74 41.77 7.10
CA LEU A 4 -8.19 41.13 5.86
C LEU A 4 -9.72 40.92 5.79
N GLN A 5 -10.36 40.61 6.92
CA GLN A 5 -11.83 40.50 6.99
C GLN A 5 -12.47 41.88 6.83
N ASN A 6 -11.87 42.93 7.39
CA ASN A 6 -12.37 44.30 7.25
C ASN A 6 -12.22 44.81 5.81
N VAL A 7 -11.12 44.52 5.12
CA VAL A 7 -10.94 44.86 3.69
C VAL A 7 -11.94 44.10 2.83
N LYS A 8 -12.08 42.78 3.01
CA LYS A 8 -13.09 41.97 2.30
C LYS A 8 -14.52 42.45 2.56
N ALA A 9 -14.82 42.87 3.78
CA ALA A 9 -16.12 43.43 4.13
C ALA A 9 -16.32 44.82 3.50
N HIS A 10 -15.28 45.65 3.47
CA HIS A 10 -15.31 46.98 2.87
C HIS A 10 -15.50 46.93 1.35
N GLU A 11 -14.75 46.08 0.64
CA GLU A 11 -14.89 45.88 -0.81
C GLU A 11 -16.30 45.40 -1.21
N ARG A 12 -16.98 44.67 -0.30
CA ARG A 12 -18.36 44.18 -0.49
C ARG A 12 -19.44 45.19 -0.12
N ARG A 13 -19.12 46.33 0.53
CA ARG A 13 -20.12 47.33 0.90
C ARG A 13 -20.59 48.10 -0.32
N ASN A 14 -21.90 48.30 -0.43
CA ASN A 14 -22.53 49.11 -1.46
C ASN A 14 -21.93 50.53 -1.55
N GLN A 15 -21.42 51.09 -0.44
CA GLN A 15 -20.75 52.40 -0.42
C GLN A 15 -19.45 52.43 -1.24
N HIS A 16 -18.64 51.36 -1.22
CA HIS A 16 -17.43 51.27 -2.04
C HIS A 16 -17.80 51.15 -3.53
N ARG A 17 -18.83 50.36 -3.84
CA ARG A 17 -19.37 50.23 -5.21
C ARG A 17 -19.90 51.57 -5.75
N LEU A 18 -20.61 52.33 -4.92
CA LEU A 18 -21.10 53.67 -5.25
C LEU A 18 -19.96 54.70 -5.40
N GLY A 19 -18.88 54.57 -4.62
CA GLY A 19 -17.67 55.38 -4.78
C GLY A 19 -16.98 55.14 -6.12
N LEU A 20 -16.80 53.86 -6.50
CA LEU A 20 -16.24 53.47 -7.80
C LEU A 20 -17.10 53.94 -8.98
N GLN A 21 -18.44 53.88 -8.85
CA GLN A 21 -19.36 54.41 -9.87
C GLN A 21 -19.22 55.92 -10.05
N ARG A 22 -19.02 56.69 -8.98
CA ARG A 22 -18.83 58.14 -9.05
C ARG A 22 -17.52 58.54 -9.73
N GLU A 23 -16.49 57.69 -9.65
CA GLU A 23 -15.20 57.92 -10.32
C GLU A 23 -15.18 57.43 -11.78
N GLY A 24 -16.31 56.99 -12.33
CA GLY A 24 -16.36 56.42 -13.69
C GLY A 24 -15.63 55.08 -13.81
N LEU A 25 -15.28 54.45 -12.68
CA LEU A 25 -14.67 53.12 -12.59
C LEU A 25 -15.76 52.05 -12.52
N GLU A 26 -16.80 52.17 -13.36
CA GLU A 26 -17.86 51.17 -13.45
C GLU A 26 -17.24 49.79 -13.70
N THR A 27 -17.38 48.94 -12.69
CA THR A 27 -16.93 47.55 -12.68
C THR A 27 -18.07 46.62 -13.09
N GLU A 28 -18.96 47.09 -13.98
CA GLU A 28 -19.97 46.23 -14.59
C GLU A 28 -19.28 45.39 -15.69
N GLY A 29 -18.77 44.23 -15.28
CA GLY A 29 -18.30 43.17 -16.20
C GLY A 29 -16.83 42.74 -16.08
N LEU A 30 -15.99 43.45 -15.34
CA LEU A 30 -14.52 43.22 -15.37
C LEU A 30 -13.96 42.37 -14.22
N LEU A 31 -14.68 42.20 -13.11
CA LEU A 31 -14.21 41.36 -12.00
C LEU A 31 -14.61 39.91 -12.26
N ARG A 32 -13.71 39.16 -12.91
CA ARG A 32 -13.85 37.71 -13.05
C ARG A 32 -13.20 37.03 -11.85
N ASN A 33 -13.65 35.81 -11.57
CA ASN A 33 -13.02 34.99 -10.53
C ASN A 33 -11.57 34.71 -10.92
N CYS A 34 -10.63 34.96 -10.00
CA CYS A 34 -9.22 34.59 -10.20
C CYS A 34 -9.11 33.09 -10.50
N GLN A 35 -8.58 32.77 -11.68
CA GLN A 35 -8.45 31.39 -12.13
C GLN A 35 -7.29 30.67 -11.45
N GLY A 36 -6.33 31.40 -10.88
CA GLY A 36 -5.07 30.84 -10.37
C GLY A 36 -4.02 30.73 -11.46
N ILE A 37 -2.83 30.26 -11.08
CA ILE A 37 -1.72 30.06 -12.01
C ILE A 37 -1.82 28.65 -12.57
N ARG A 38 -1.94 28.52 -13.89
CA ARG A 38 -1.89 27.23 -14.56
C ARG A 38 -0.43 26.83 -14.77
N ILE A 39 -0.03 25.72 -14.17
CA ILE A 39 1.31 25.14 -14.35
C ILE A 39 1.42 24.58 -15.77
N GLY A 40 2.57 24.76 -16.40
CA GLY A 40 2.89 24.34 -17.77
C GLY A 40 2.54 25.37 -18.85
N THR A 41 2.20 26.62 -18.48
CA THR A 41 1.78 27.66 -19.45
C THR A 41 2.81 28.75 -19.73
N GLY A 42 3.95 28.73 -19.04
CA GLY A 42 4.98 29.77 -19.12
C GLY A 42 4.76 30.95 -18.18
N VAL A 43 3.64 31.00 -17.44
CA VAL A 43 3.33 32.09 -16.49
C VAL A 43 4.20 31.99 -15.23
N ALA A 44 4.58 30.79 -14.81
CA ALA A 44 5.47 30.55 -13.68
C ALA A 44 6.58 29.55 -14.08
N PRO A 45 7.56 30.00 -14.89
CA PRO A 45 8.57 29.12 -15.49
C PRO A 45 9.29 28.23 -14.46
N GLU A 46 9.55 28.73 -13.25
CA GLU A 46 10.27 28.00 -12.21
C GLU A 46 9.48 26.79 -11.66
N LEU A 47 8.15 26.85 -11.73
CA LEU A 47 7.26 25.75 -11.37
C LEU A 47 6.95 24.85 -12.57
N ASP A 48 6.90 25.42 -13.77
CA ASP A 48 6.70 24.67 -15.01
C ASP A 48 7.86 23.68 -15.25
N ASP A 49 9.09 24.07 -14.88
CA ASP A 49 10.28 23.19 -14.88
C ASP A 49 10.12 21.92 -14.03
N ILE A 50 9.20 21.92 -13.07
CA ILE A 50 8.97 20.83 -12.11
C ILE A 50 7.50 20.38 -12.07
N GLU A 51 6.78 20.49 -13.20
CA GLU A 51 5.36 20.16 -13.28
C GLU A 51 5.06 18.72 -12.83
N ASP A 52 5.84 17.75 -13.31
CA ASP A 52 5.68 16.33 -12.94
C ASP A 52 5.87 16.14 -11.43
N ALA A 53 6.84 16.84 -10.85
CA ALA A 53 7.11 16.80 -9.42
C ALA A 53 5.91 17.30 -8.61
N LEU A 54 5.28 18.38 -9.05
CA LEU A 54 4.11 18.96 -8.40
C LEU A 54 2.91 18.00 -8.45
N ARG A 55 2.69 17.34 -9.59
CA ARG A 55 1.64 16.32 -9.75
C ARG A 55 1.88 15.13 -8.82
N VAL A 56 3.11 14.64 -8.72
CA VAL A 56 3.48 13.55 -7.81
C VAL A 56 3.28 13.95 -6.35
N TRP A 57 3.68 15.16 -5.97
CA TRP A 57 3.49 15.66 -4.61
C TRP A 57 2.00 15.78 -4.25
N GLN A 58 1.19 16.25 -5.18
CA GLN A 58 -0.27 16.32 -5.03
C GLN A 58 -0.90 14.95 -4.87
N ASN A 59 -0.52 13.97 -5.69
CA ASN A 59 -1.05 12.62 -5.64
C ASN A 59 -0.68 11.91 -4.34
N ALA A 60 0.44 12.26 -3.73
CA ALA A 60 0.80 11.86 -2.37
C ALA A 60 0.07 12.66 -1.26
N GLY A 61 -0.82 13.57 -1.64
CA GLY A 61 -1.65 14.36 -0.73
C GLY A 61 -0.96 15.61 -0.16
N PHE A 62 0.03 16.18 -0.84
CA PHE A 62 0.81 17.33 -0.34
C PHE A 62 1.40 17.08 1.04
N LEU A 63 2.26 16.07 1.12
CA LEU A 63 3.00 15.75 2.34
C LEU A 63 3.77 16.98 2.83
N GLN A 64 3.62 17.30 4.11
CA GLN A 64 4.24 18.47 4.74
C GLN A 64 4.44 18.24 6.24
N THR A 65 5.30 19.05 6.85
CA THR A 65 5.54 19.03 8.31
C THR A 65 4.71 20.09 9.05
N SER A 66 4.38 19.81 10.31
CA SER A 66 3.63 20.71 11.21
C SER A 66 4.47 21.89 11.73
N HIS A 67 5.79 21.87 11.54
CA HIS A 67 6.71 22.92 11.98
C HIS A 67 7.28 23.78 10.83
N GLU A 68 6.77 23.64 9.60
CA GLU A 68 6.99 24.70 8.62
C GLU A 68 6.38 25.99 9.17
N ASP A 69 7.21 27.03 9.26
CA ASP A 69 6.88 28.33 9.85
C ASP A 69 5.49 28.77 9.37
N PRO A 70 4.56 29.21 10.24
CA PRO A 70 3.27 29.76 9.82
C PRO A 70 3.39 30.92 8.83
N SER A 71 4.53 31.61 8.82
CA SER A 71 4.88 32.64 7.84
C SER A 71 5.49 32.07 6.55
N ALA A 72 5.93 30.81 6.53
CA ALA A 72 6.40 30.15 5.34
C ALA A 72 5.27 30.05 4.32
N THR A 73 5.55 30.53 3.12
CA THR A 73 4.66 30.54 1.96
C THR A 73 4.11 29.15 1.63
N SER A 74 4.73 28.07 2.13
CA SER A 74 4.25 26.69 2.00
C SER A 74 2.85 26.41 2.56
N ARG A 75 2.35 27.25 3.48
CA ARG A 75 1.01 27.11 4.05
C ARG A 75 -0.04 28.03 3.43
N GLN A 76 0.35 28.92 2.53
CA GLN A 76 -0.54 29.95 2.01
C GLN A 76 -0.95 29.66 0.56
N PHE A 77 -0.97 28.38 0.17
CA PHE A 77 -1.42 27.96 -1.15
C PHE A 77 -2.14 26.62 -1.11
N PHE A 78 -2.86 26.35 -2.19
CA PHE A 78 -3.36 25.03 -2.53
C PHE A 78 -3.27 24.83 -4.03
N PHE A 79 -3.16 23.57 -4.43
CA PHE A 79 -3.28 23.17 -5.82
C PHE A 79 -4.63 22.50 -6.05
N CYS A 80 -5.21 22.72 -7.22
CA CYS A 80 -6.42 22.04 -7.66
C CYS A 80 -6.30 21.66 -9.14
N PHE A 81 -7.01 20.61 -9.54
CA PHE A 81 -7.14 20.24 -10.95
C PHE A 81 -8.32 20.97 -11.59
N GLN A 82 -8.12 21.47 -12.80
CA GLN A 82 -9.18 21.97 -13.67
C GLN A 82 -9.00 21.29 -15.04
N GLY A 83 -9.78 20.24 -15.28
CA GLY A 83 -9.46 19.27 -16.34
C GLY A 83 -8.11 18.61 -16.04
N ASP A 84 -7.25 18.49 -17.04
CA ASP A 84 -5.91 17.90 -16.89
C ASP A 84 -4.84 18.89 -16.41
N SER A 85 -5.21 20.16 -16.23
CA SER A 85 -4.30 21.21 -15.82
C SER A 85 -4.20 21.33 -14.30
N LEU A 86 -2.96 21.42 -13.81
CA LEU A 86 -2.66 21.74 -12.42
C LEU A 86 -2.72 23.25 -12.21
N ILE A 87 -3.52 23.71 -11.24
CA ILE A 87 -3.73 25.12 -10.94
C ILE A 87 -3.24 25.43 -9.52
N LEU A 88 -2.32 26.37 -9.37
CA LEU A 88 -1.87 26.92 -8.10
C LEU A 88 -2.72 28.14 -7.70
N LYS A 89 -3.20 28.16 -6.46
CA LYS A 89 -3.91 29.30 -5.87
C LYS A 89 -3.34 29.64 -4.50
N SER A 90 -3.17 30.93 -4.25
CA SER A 90 -2.85 31.42 -2.91
C SER A 90 -4.10 31.38 -2.01
N GLU A 91 -3.94 31.06 -0.73
CA GLU A 91 -4.98 31.25 0.28
C GLU A 91 -5.33 32.73 0.50
N LYS A 92 -4.39 33.62 0.20
CA LYS A 92 -4.61 35.08 0.22
C LYS A 92 -5.35 35.58 -1.02
N CYS A 93 -5.65 34.71 -1.99
CA CYS A 93 -6.41 35.08 -3.18
C CYS A 93 -7.79 35.63 -2.79
N LEU A 94 -8.05 36.90 -3.13
CA LEU A 94 -9.34 37.56 -2.90
C LEU A 94 -10.42 37.11 -3.90
N ARG A 95 -10.05 36.25 -4.87
CA ARG A 95 -10.90 35.74 -5.96
C ARG A 95 -11.43 36.82 -6.91
N LEU A 96 -10.97 38.06 -6.81
CA LEU A 96 -11.38 39.16 -7.67
C LEU A 96 -10.18 39.58 -8.52
N PHE A 97 -10.25 39.41 -9.84
CA PHE A 97 -9.20 39.91 -10.73
C PHE A 97 -9.76 40.39 -12.07
N ARG A 98 -9.10 41.40 -12.66
CA ARG A 98 -9.47 41.91 -13.98
C ARG A 98 -9.00 40.92 -15.05
N GLN A 99 -9.86 40.62 -16.03
CA GLN A 99 -9.52 39.93 -17.28
C GLN A 99 -9.19 38.41 -17.21
N GLY A 100 -9.55 37.68 -16.16
CA GLY A 100 -9.47 36.21 -16.16
C GLY A 100 -8.06 35.62 -15.99
N GLU A 101 -7.07 36.46 -15.72
CA GLU A 101 -5.71 36.07 -15.35
C GLU A 101 -5.60 35.77 -13.84
N ALA A 102 -4.41 35.33 -13.42
CA ALA A 102 -4.10 35.10 -12.01
C ALA A 102 -3.86 36.41 -11.26
N CYS A 103 -4.38 36.53 -10.03
CA CYS A 103 -4.13 37.70 -9.20
C CYS A 103 -2.68 37.76 -8.69
N MET A 104 -2.22 38.95 -8.30
CA MET A 104 -0.88 39.18 -7.73
C MET A 104 -0.52 38.21 -6.60
N ALA A 105 -1.43 37.92 -5.67
CA ALA A 105 -1.15 36.98 -4.59
C ALA A 105 -0.81 35.56 -5.10
N CYS A 106 -1.44 35.10 -6.19
CA CYS A 106 -1.12 33.82 -6.82
C CYS A 106 0.20 33.88 -7.59
N LEU A 107 0.49 35.00 -8.26
CA LEU A 107 1.78 35.24 -8.95
C LEU A 107 2.94 35.26 -7.94
N ASP A 108 2.82 36.03 -6.86
CA ASP A 108 3.83 36.13 -5.79
C ASP A 108 4.08 34.77 -5.14
N THR A 109 3.01 33.99 -4.92
CA THR A 109 3.12 32.63 -4.40
C THR A 109 3.86 31.73 -5.37
N ALA A 110 3.57 31.82 -6.68
CA ALA A 110 4.20 31.00 -7.70
C ALA A 110 5.70 31.31 -7.87
N ALA A 111 6.07 32.59 -7.78
CA ALA A 111 7.46 33.05 -7.82
C ALA A 111 8.25 32.74 -6.54
N HIS A 112 7.59 32.24 -5.48
CA HIS A 112 8.24 32.04 -4.19
C HIS A 112 9.18 30.83 -4.21
N ARG A 113 10.49 31.09 -4.05
CA ARG A 113 11.54 30.07 -4.08
C ARG A 113 11.29 28.90 -3.12
N ASP A 114 10.78 29.18 -1.92
CA ASP A 114 10.56 28.13 -0.91
C ASP A 114 9.50 27.11 -1.33
N LEU A 115 8.45 27.52 -2.06
CA LEU A 115 7.46 26.60 -2.60
C LEU A 115 8.12 25.60 -3.54
N ARG A 116 8.94 26.09 -4.47
CA ARG A 116 9.71 25.26 -5.40
C ARG A 116 10.64 24.29 -4.66
N LEU A 117 11.38 24.77 -3.65
CA LEU A 117 12.29 23.93 -2.87
C LEU A 117 11.55 22.85 -2.08
N GLN A 118 10.39 23.16 -1.51
CA GLN A 118 9.54 22.18 -0.82
C GLN A 118 9.00 21.12 -1.78
N ALA A 119 8.51 21.54 -2.94
CA ALA A 119 8.07 20.62 -3.99
C ALA A 119 9.19 19.64 -4.37
N ILE A 120 10.38 20.17 -4.71
CA ILE A 120 11.54 19.33 -5.05
C ILE A 120 11.87 18.35 -3.91
N LYS A 121 11.96 18.85 -2.67
CA LYS A 121 12.30 18.04 -1.50
C LYS A 121 11.31 16.90 -1.28
N TRP A 122 10.02 17.19 -1.25
CA TRP A 122 8.99 16.19 -0.98
C TRP A 122 8.86 15.20 -2.12
N THR A 123 8.89 15.67 -3.37
CA THR A 123 8.81 14.79 -4.53
C THR A 123 10.05 13.90 -4.65
N SER A 124 11.27 14.41 -4.40
CA SER A 124 12.47 13.56 -4.32
C SER A 124 12.30 12.45 -3.29
N ARG A 125 11.74 12.75 -2.11
CA ARG A 125 11.47 11.73 -1.07
C ARG A 125 10.42 10.72 -1.50
N ILE A 126 9.34 11.15 -2.15
CA ILE A 126 8.29 10.27 -2.69
C ILE A 126 8.88 9.33 -3.75
N HIS A 127 9.67 9.86 -4.68
CA HIS A 127 10.35 9.03 -5.67
C HIS A 127 11.33 8.03 -5.03
N LEU A 128 12.05 8.44 -3.98
CA LEU A 128 12.90 7.52 -3.21
C LEU A 128 12.08 6.46 -2.46
N ALA A 129 10.88 6.78 -1.97
CA ALA A 129 9.97 5.79 -1.38
C ALA A 129 9.56 4.74 -2.42
N ASN A 130 9.17 5.18 -3.63
CA ASN A 130 8.82 4.27 -4.73
C ASN A 130 10.02 3.40 -5.15
N TYR A 131 11.22 3.97 -5.18
CA TYR A 131 12.44 3.20 -5.39
C TYR A 131 12.70 2.21 -4.25
N GLY A 132 12.43 2.58 -3.00
CA GLY A 132 12.47 1.70 -1.84
C GLY A 132 11.55 0.48 -2.00
N HIS A 133 10.32 0.67 -2.52
CA HIS A 133 9.44 -0.45 -2.86
C HIS A 133 10.03 -1.35 -3.93
N ALA A 134 10.62 -0.79 -4.99
CA ALA A 134 11.28 -1.56 -6.04
C ALA A 134 12.49 -2.35 -5.48
N LEU A 135 13.26 -1.77 -4.56
CA LEU A 135 14.37 -2.47 -3.88
C LEU A 135 13.87 -3.63 -3.01
N ALA A 136 12.79 -3.42 -2.26
CA ALA A 136 12.24 -4.41 -1.34
C ALA A 136 11.52 -5.56 -2.04
N HIS A 137 10.73 -5.25 -3.08
CA HIS A 137 9.77 -6.19 -3.67
C HIS A 137 9.93 -6.39 -5.17
N GLY A 138 10.62 -5.49 -5.87
CA GLY A 138 10.74 -5.51 -7.32
C GLY A 138 11.74 -6.52 -7.85
N THR A 139 11.53 -6.92 -9.10
CA THR A 139 12.46 -7.77 -9.86
C THR A 139 13.77 -7.01 -10.15
N ARG A 140 14.79 -7.72 -10.67
CA ARG A 140 16.04 -7.07 -11.10
C ARG A 140 15.81 -6.01 -12.19
N GLN A 141 14.89 -6.28 -13.11
CA GLN A 141 14.55 -5.35 -14.19
C GLN A 141 13.85 -4.10 -13.65
N GLU A 142 12.88 -4.27 -12.75
CA GLU A 142 12.15 -3.14 -12.15
C GLU A 142 13.07 -2.24 -11.30
N ARG A 143 14.01 -2.83 -10.55
CA ARG A 143 15.03 -2.09 -9.81
C ARG A 143 15.91 -1.26 -10.75
N ALA A 144 16.38 -1.86 -11.84
CA ALA A 144 17.21 -1.17 -12.82
C ALA A 144 16.44 -0.05 -13.55
N GLN A 145 15.20 -0.32 -13.93
CA GLN A 145 14.30 0.66 -14.56
C GLN A 145 14.03 1.83 -13.61
N MET A 146 13.59 1.57 -12.38
CA MET A 146 13.30 2.63 -11.41
C MET A 146 14.53 3.49 -11.09
N ARG A 147 15.72 2.88 -11.04
CA ARG A 147 16.99 3.59 -10.90
C ARG A 147 17.29 4.51 -12.09
N ALA A 148 17.01 4.07 -13.31
CA ALA A 148 17.17 4.89 -14.50
C ALA A 148 16.12 6.03 -14.54
N GLU A 149 14.86 5.72 -14.22
CA GLU A 149 13.77 6.70 -14.17
C GLU A 149 14.06 7.82 -13.18
N LEU A 150 14.60 7.52 -12.00
CA LEU A 150 14.98 8.53 -10.99
C LEU A 150 15.88 9.63 -11.56
N ARG A 151 16.78 9.29 -12.49
CA ARG A 151 17.70 10.25 -13.12
C ARG A 151 17.04 11.07 -14.23
N LEU A 152 15.91 10.60 -14.77
CA LEU A 152 15.16 11.27 -15.82
C LEU A 152 14.12 12.24 -15.26
N ARG A 153 13.72 12.08 -13.98
CA ARG A 153 12.75 12.97 -13.32
C ARG A 153 13.24 14.42 -13.29
N ASP A 154 12.31 15.34 -13.45
CA ASP A 154 12.49 16.79 -13.35
C ASP A 154 13.21 17.21 -12.05
N VAL A 155 12.85 16.64 -10.90
CA VAL A 155 13.50 16.94 -9.62
C VAL A 155 14.99 16.63 -9.63
N TYR A 156 15.43 15.57 -10.32
CA TYR A 156 16.85 15.18 -10.38
C TYR A 156 17.67 16.15 -11.25
N LYS A 157 17.04 16.78 -12.25
CA LYS A 157 17.68 17.82 -13.07
C LYS A 157 17.98 19.09 -12.25
N THR A 158 17.29 19.28 -11.12
CA THR A 158 17.56 20.38 -10.18
C THR A 158 18.71 20.02 -9.23
N ARG A 159 19.54 21.01 -8.88
CA ARG A 159 20.63 20.81 -7.88
C ARG A 159 20.13 20.28 -6.53
N PRO A 160 19.05 20.81 -5.92
CA PRO A 160 18.55 20.30 -4.64
C PRO A 160 18.07 18.85 -4.72
N GLY A 161 17.30 18.48 -5.76
CA GLY A 161 16.81 17.11 -5.91
C GLY A 161 17.94 16.12 -6.22
N CYS A 162 18.94 16.52 -7.00
CA CYS A 162 20.15 15.72 -7.23
C CYS A 162 20.91 15.44 -5.92
N LEU A 163 21.10 16.46 -5.06
CA LEU A 163 21.76 16.28 -3.76
C LEU A 163 20.98 15.35 -2.83
N GLU A 164 19.66 15.31 -2.94
CA GLU A 164 18.84 14.33 -2.24
C GLU A 164 19.02 12.92 -2.84
N ILE A 165 18.88 12.73 -4.15
CA ILE A 165 18.78 11.39 -4.76
C ILE A 165 20.14 10.71 -4.92
N GLU A 166 21.14 11.45 -5.38
CA GLU A 166 22.42 10.88 -5.86
C GLU A 166 23.23 10.14 -4.78
N PRO A 167 23.27 10.55 -3.49
CA PRO A 167 23.96 9.78 -2.45
C PRO A 167 23.40 8.36 -2.29
N ILE A 168 22.09 8.18 -2.48
CA ILE A 168 21.46 6.86 -2.40
C ILE A 168 21.79 6.06 -3.66
N LEU A 169 21.76 6.69 -4.84
CA LEU A 169 22.09 6.00 -6.09
C LEU A 169 23.58 5.64 -6.23
N LYS A 170 24.49 6.33 -5.54
CA LYS A 170 25.92 6.02 -5.54
C LYS A 170 26.27 4.81 -4.70
N GLU A 171 25.45 4.48 -3.70
CA GLU A 171 25.64 3.29 -2.90
C GLU A 171 25.51 2.03 -3.77
N LYS A 172 26.39 1.05 -3.55
CA LYS A 172 26.41 -0.21 -4.31
C LYS A 172 25.51 -1.27 -3.70
N GLN A 173 25.38 -1.27 -2.36
CA GLN A 173 24.59 -2.28 -1.66
C GLN A 173 23.12 -1.85 -1.56
N GLU A 174 22.24 -2.57 -2.25
CA GLU A 174 20.80 -2.29 -2.27
C GLU A 174 20.13 -2.32 -0.88
N ALA A 175 20.56 -3.24 -0.02
CA ALA A 175 20.07 -3.29 1.36
C ALA A 175 20.38 -1.99 2.12
N TYR A 176 21.58 -1.43 1.91
CA TYR A 176 21.98 -0.17 2.51
C TYR A 176 21.26 1.02 1.87
N GLN A 177 21.02 1.00 0.55
CA GLN A 177 20.16 1.99 -0.12
C GLN A 177 18.77 2.06 0.51
N LEU A 178 18.13 0.89 0.71
CA LEU A 178 16.81 0.81 1.34
C LEU A 178 16.84 1.31 2.78
N GLN A 179 17.87 0.97 3.55
CA GLN A 179 18.06 1.48 4.90
C GLN A 179 18.21 3.01 4.93
N LEU A 180 18.98 3.60 4.02
CA LEU A 180 19.12 5.06 3.90
C LEU A 180 17.78 5.73 3.56
N ILE A 181 17.00 5.14 2.65
CA ILE A 181 15.65 5.62 2.31
C ILE A 181 14.76 5.60 3.56
N LYS A 182 14.67 4.46 4.26
CA LYS A 182 13.88 4.35 5.50
C LYS A 182 14.33 5.37 6.54
N HIS A 183 15.64 5.50 6.74
CA HIS A 183 16.20 6.44 7.71
C HIS A 183 15.82 7.89 7.40
N ARG A 184 15.82 8.32 6.13
CA ARG A 184 15.42 9.69 5.75
C ARG A 184 13.97 10.03 6.09
N TRP A 185 13.07 9.06 5.99
CA TRP A 185 11.68 9.23 6.36
C TRP A 185 11.48 9.14 7.87
N GLN A 186 12.15 8.19 8.52
CA GLN A 186 12.02 7.95 9.95
C GLN A 186 12.76 8.99 10.81
N SER A 187 13.76 9.68 10.29
CA SER A 187 14.48 10.75 11.00
C SER A 187 13.68 12.06 11.09
N ILE A 188 12.57 12.19 10.36
CA ILE A 188 11.63 13.30 10.55
C ILE A 188 11.06 13.19 11.97
N ARG A 189 11.26 14.21 12.81
CA ARG A 189 10.80 14.15 14.21
C ARG A 189 9.29 13.94 14.30
N MET A 190 8.84 13.10 15.23
CA MET A 190 7.42 12.73 15.40
C MET A 190 6.50 13.94 15.63
N ASP A 191 6.95 14.91 16.43
CA ASP A 191 6.23 16.15 16.73
C ASP A 191 6.03 17.05 15.50
N TRP A 192 6.86 16.86 14.47
CA TRP A 192 6.79 17.61 13.22
C TRP A 192 5.92 16.91 12.16
N ARG A 193 5.44 15.69 12.41
CA ARG A 193 4.67 14.93 11.43
C ARG A 193 3.21 15.34 11.50
N THR A 194 2.67 15.78 10.37
CA THR A 194 1.21 15.87 10.20
C THR A 194 0.61 14.46 10.19
N SER A 195 -0.67 14.32 10.54
CA SER A 195 -1.36 13.02 10.51
C SER A 195 -1.27 12.36 9.14
N ARG A 196 -1.33 13.16 8.06
CA ARG A 196 -1.17 12.69 6.69
C ARG A 196 0.24 12.17 6.41
N LEU A 197 1.28 12.89 6.86
CA LEU A 197 2.65 12.45 6.70
C LEU A 197 2.93 11.14 7.47
N GLN A 198 2.42 11.04 8.70
CA GLN A 198 2.55 9.82 9.50
C GLN A 198 1.86 8.64 8.81
N ALA A 199 0.62 8.81 8.35
CA ALA A 199 -0.10 7.78 7.60
C ALA A 199 0.65 7.33 6.34
N TYR A 200 1.27 8.27 5.61
CA TYR A 200 2.09 7.94 4.43
C TYR A 200 3.32 7.11 4.81
N ILE A 201 4.03 7.48 5.88
CA ILE A 201 5.20 6.74 6.38
C ILE A 201 4.80 5.33 6.80
N ASP A 202 3.70 5.18 7.53
CA ASP A 202 3.24 3.88 8.02
C ASP A 202 2.85 2.95 6.87
N ALA A 203 2.15 3.48 5.86
CA ALA A 203 1.71 2.71 4.71
C ALA A 203 2.86 2.32 3.76
N ASN A 204 3.78 3.25 3.47
CA ASN A 204 4.74 3.09 2.36
C ASN A 204 6.18 2.81 2.82
N ILE A 205 6.55 3.14 4.06
CA ILE A 205 7.94 3.08 4.51
C ILE A 205 8.14 2.10 5.66
N ALA A 206 7.28 2.15 6.68
CA ALA A 206 7.47 1.36 7.90
C ALA A 206 7.49 -0.15 7.59
N THR A 207 6.59 -0.57 6.70
CA THR A 207 6.35 -1.96 6.27
C THR A 207 7.44 -2.54 5.35
N LEU A 208 8.35 -1.70 4.81
CA LEU A 208 9.38 -2.18 3.90
C LEU A 208 10.38 -3.12 4.61
N PRO A 209 10.58 -4.37 4.16
CA PRO A 209 11.53 -5.28 4.80
C PRO A 209 12.98 -4.80 4.58
N LEU A 210 13.79 -4.75 5.64
CA LEU A 210 15.21 -4.37 5.53
C LEU A 210 16.07 -5.41 4.80
N GLN A 211 15.69 -6.68 4.93
CA GLN A 211 16.29 -7.77 4.17
C GLN A 211 15.40 -8.07 2.98
N ALA A 212 15.96 -7.84 1.80
CA ALA A 212 15.24 -8.08 0.57
C ALA A 212 15.11 -9.60 0.37
N ALA A 213 13.91 -10.07 0.02
CA ALA A 213 13.66 -11.49 -0.22
C ALA A 213 14.60 -12.06 -1.30
N ARG A 214 14.77 -13.39 -1.36
CA ARG A 214 15.56 -14.00 -2.45
C ARG A 214 14.94 -13.63 -3.80
N GLU A 215 15.75 -13.50 -4.86
CA GLU A 215 15.24 -13.07 -6.18
C GLU A 215 14.09 -13.95 -6.67
N GLU A 216 14.22 -15.27 -6.54
CA GLU A 216 13.15 -16.24 -6.86
C GLU A 216 11.83 -15.94 -6.15
N GLN A 217 11.88 -15.57 -4.86
CA GLN A 217 10.69 -15.24 -4.08
C GLN A 217 10.03 -13.95 -4.57
N ARG A 218 10.83 -12.96 -5.00
CA ARG A 218 10.31 -11.71 -5.56
C ARG A 218 9.69 -11.94 -6.92
N ASP A 219 10.33 -12.72 -7.78
CA ASP A 219 9.79 -13.04 -9.11
C ASP A 219 8.47 -13.81 -8.98
N ILE A 220 8.39 -14.78 -8.05
CA ILE A 220 7.14 -15.48 -7.74
C ILE A 220 6.08 -14.52 -7.22
N LEU A 221 6.40 -13.70 -6.22
CA LEU A 221 5.46 -12.73 -5.65
C LEU A 221 4.95 -11.76 -6.72
N ARG A 222 5.85 -11.27 -7.58
CA ARG A 222 5.49 -10.33 -8.64
C ARG A 222 4.60 -10.99 -9.68
N THR A 223 4.92 -12.22 -10.10
CA THR A 223 4.08 -13.00 -11.00
C THR A 223 2.69 -13.23 -10.41
N LEU A 224 2.61 -13.60 -9.13
CA LEU A 224 1.33 -13.78 -8.43
C LEU A 224 0.54 -12.48 -8.35
N THR A 225 1.20 -11.37 -8.03
CA THR A 225 0.55 -10.05 -7.93
C THR A 225 0.04 -9.58 -9.29
N SER A 226 0.83 -9.78 -10.36
CA SER A 226 0.43 -9.45 -11.73
C SER A 226 -0.79 -10.25 -12.15
N LYS A 227 -0.74 -11.58 -12.03
CA LYS A 227 -1.88 -12.44 -12.39
C LYS A 227 -3.13 -12.14 -11.56
N PHE A 228 -2.94 -11.77 -10.29
CA PHE A 228 -4.06 -11.35 -9.45
C PHE A 228 -4.65 -10.03 -9.93
N ALA A 229 -3.81 -9.05 -10.29
CA ALA A 229 -4.27 -7.78 -10.86
C ALA A 229 -5.05 -8.00 -12.17
N ASP A 230 -4.51 -8.81 -13.09
CA ASP A 230 -5.17 -9.17 -14.35
C ASP A 230 -6.55 -9.80 -14.07
N ALA A 231 -6.62 -10.74 -13.14
CA ALA A 231 -7.87 -11.39 -12.75
C ALA A 231 -8.88 -10.42 -12.13
N VAL A 232 -8.42 -9.40 -11.39
CA VAL A 232 -9.29 -8.34 -10.83
C VAL A 232 -9.84 -7.46 -11.95
N GLU A 233 -8.99 -7.05 -12.90
CA GLU A 233 -9.41 -6.23 -14.05
C GLU A 233 -10.41 -6.96 -14.94
N GLU A 234 -10.21 -8.26 -15.15
CA GLU A 234 -11.14 -9.14 -15.88
C GLU A 234 -12.43 -9.46 -15.09
N GLY A 235 -12.53 -9.05 -13.82
CA GLY A 235 -13.69 -9.29 -12.96
C GLY A 235 -13.88 -10.75 -12.55
N THR A 236 -12.84 -11.58 -12.67
CA THR A 236 -12.90 -13.01 -12.32
C THR A 236 -12.69 -13.26 -10.82
N VAL A 237 -12.18 -12.26 -10.09
CA VAL A 237 -11.88 -12.32 -8.65
C VAL A 237 -13.14 -12.02 -7.82
N ARG A 238 -13.54 -12.99 -6.99
CA ARG A 238 -14.64 -12.83 -6.02
C ARG A 238 -14.19 -12.11 -4.75
N GLN A 239 -15.13 -11.53 -4.00
CA GLN A 239 -14.85 -10.86 -2.72
C GLN A 239 -14.10 -11.76 -1.72
N GLU A 240 -14.42 -13.06 -1.70
CA GLU A 240 -13.76 -14.08 -0.88
C GLU A 240 -12.25 -14.20 -1.17
N ASN A 241 -11.84 -14.00 -2.43
CA ASN A 241 -10.43 -14.04 -2.83
C ASN A 241 -9.66 -12.84 -2.25
N PHE A 242 -10.29 -11.67 -2.10
CA PHE A 242 -9.67 -10.51 -1.46
C PHE A 242 -9.48 -10.73 0.04
N VAL A 243 -10.47 -11.34 0.71
CA VAL A 243 -10.33 -11.73 2.12
C VAL A 243 -9.18 -12.71 2.27
N LEU A 244 -9.11 -13.75 1.44
CA LEU A 244 -8.02 -14.71 1.48
C LEU A 244 -6.65 -14.04 1.20
N ALA A 245 -6.55 -13.18 0.19
CA ALA A 245 -5.32 -12.46 -0.12
C ALA A 245 -4.88 -11.55 1.04
N SER A 246 -5.82 -10.88 1.71
CA SER A 246 -5.55 -10.08 2.92
C SER A 246 -5.04 -10.95 4.08
N ARG A 247 -5.60 -12.15 4.28
CA ARG A 247 -5.13 -13.11 5.29
C ARG A 247 -3.74 -13.68 4.98
N VAL A 248 -3.46 -13.94 3.70
CA VAL A 248 -2.10 -14.33 3.25
C VAL A 248 -1.12 -13.20 3.52
N ALA A 249 -1.45 -11.97 3.10
CA ALA A 249 -0.56 -10.81 3.21
C ALA A 249 -0.27 -10.40 4.66
N SER A 250 -1.23 -10.60 5.56
CA SER A 250 -1.07 -10.34 7.00
C SER A 250 -0.33 -11.47 7.75
N GLY A 251 -0.01 -12.59 7.09
CA GLY A 251 0.60 -13.76 7.73
C GLY A 251 -0.35 -14.53 8.64
N GLU A 252 -1.65 -14.21 8.63
CA GLU A 252 -2.65 -14.87 9.48
C GLU A 252 -2.77 -16.37 9.17
N LEU A 253 -2.44 -16.77 7.94
CA LEU A 253 -2.42 -18.16 7.52
C LEU A 253 -1.18 -18.94 8.00
N ASP A 254 -0.08 -18.27 8.32
CA ASP A 254 1.14 -18.93 8.80
C ASP A 254 0.97 -19.44 10.24
N GLY A 255 0.09 -18.80 11.02
CA GLY A 255 -0.30 -19.25 12.36
C GLY A 255 -1.24 -20.47 12.38
N ASN A 256 -1.78 -20.88 11.22
CA ASN A 256 -2.72 -21.98 11.12
C ASN A 256 -2.00 -23.27 10.67
N ALA A 257 -1.79 -24.19 11.62
CA ALA A 257 -1.08 -25.46 11.39
C ALA A 257 -1.70 -26.28 10.24
N VAL A 258 -3.03 -26.28 10.13
CA VAL A 258 -3.79 -26.99 9.10
C VAL A 258 -3.49 -26.43 7.70
N VAL A 259 -3.53 -25.10 7.54
CA VAL A 259 -3.26 -24.43 6.25
C VAL A 259 -1.80 -24.62 5.84
N SER A 260 -0.86 -24.45 6.77
CA SER A 260 0.57 -24.67 6.53
C SER A 260 0.86 -26.12 6.10
N CYS A 261 0.21 -27.10 6.75
CA CYS A 261 0.31 -28.51 6.41
C CYS A 261 -0.22 -28.83 5.00
N LEU A 262 -1.39 -28.30 4.65
CA LEU A 262 -1.98 -28.48 3.31
C LEU A 262 -1.08 -27.91 2.21
N LEU A 263 -0.58 -26.69 2.40
CA LEU A 263 0.32 -26.03 1.45
C LEU A 263 1.63 -26.81 1.27
N ARG A 264 2.30 -27.19 2.36
CA ARG A 264 3.55 -27.98 2.29
C ARG A 264 3.33 -29.34 1.62
N SER A 265 2.20 -30.00 1.91
CA SER A 265 1.85 -31.30 1.31
C SER A 265 1.61 -31.18 -0.18
N PHE A 266 0.91 -30.12 -0.61
CA PHE A 266 0.66 -29.85 -2.02
C PHE A 266 1.92 -29.49 -2.79
N MET A 267 2.77 -28.62 -2.25
CA MET A 267 4.05 -28.26 -2.88
C MET A 267 4.94 -29.49 -3.08
N ARG A 268 5.00 -30.40 -2.10
CA ARG A 268 5.74 -31.65 -2.24
C ARG A 268 5.11 -32.60 -3.26
N LYS A 269 3.77 -32.65 -3.34
CA LYS A 269 3.08 -33.42 -4.38
C LYS A 269 3.45 -32.91 -5.77
N GLN A 270 3.49 -31.58 -5.96
CA GLN A 270 3.91 -30.97 -7.22
C GLN A 270 5.39 -31.26 -7.55
N GLU A 271 6.30 -31.13 -6.58
CA GLU A 271 7.73 -31.45 -6.75
C GLU A 271 7.95 -32.94 -7.10
N ARG A 272 7.12 -33.83 -6.57
CA ARG A 272 7.16 -35.25 -6.92
C ARG A 272 6.60 -35.51 -8.31
N ALA A 273 5.50 -34.87 -8.66
CA ALA A 273 4.91 -34.97 -9.99
C ALA A 273 5.89 -34.48 -11.06
N SER A 274 6.62 -33.38 -10.82
CA SER A 274 7.65 -32.89 -11.74
C SER A 274 8.85 -33.84 -11.88
N ARG A 275 9.06 -34.73 -10.91
CA ARG A 275 10.05 -35.82 -10.96
C ARG A 275 9.48 -37.15 -11.47
N GLY A 276 8.22 -37.18 -11.93
CA GLY A 276 7.55 -38.39 -12.42
C GLY A 276 7.06 -39.35 -11.33
N ILE A 277 7.04 -38.94 -10.06
CA ILE A 277 6.60 -39.76 -8.93
C ILE A 277 5.14 -39.48 -8.61
N VAL A 278 4.27 -40.48 -8.82
CA VAL A 278 2.81 -40.36 -8.66
C VAL A 278 2.32 -40.64 -7.22
N GLN A 279 3.17 -41.17 -6.35
CA GLN A 279 2.77 -41.58 -4.99
C GLN A 279 2.62 -40.41 -3.99
N ASN A 280 1.45 -40.34 -3.35
CA ASN A 280 1.19 -39.51 -2.17
C ASN A 280 1.99 -40.04 -0.95
N SER A 281 2.76 -39.20 -0.24
CA SER A 281 3.37 -39.60 1.04
C SER A 281 2.65 -39.00 2.23
N GLY A 282 2.17 -39.85 3.13
CA GLY A 282 1.70 -39.44 4.46
C GLY A 282 2.83 -39.09 5.45
N LYS A 283 4.08 -38.88 5.00
CA LYS A 283 5.24 -38.68 5.88
C LYS A 283 5.36 -37.28 6.51
N LEU A 284 4.51 -36.32 6.12
CA LEU A 284 4.60 -34.92 6.54
C LEU A 284 3.53 -34.49 7.54
N VAL A 285 2.56 -35.36 7.81
CA VAL A 285 1.44 -35.04 8.69
C VAL A 285 1.62 -35.89 9.94
N ASP A 286 1.92 -35.25 11.06
CA ASP A 286 1.89 -35.93 12.36
C ASP A 286 0.46 -36.31 12.72
N ALA A 287 0.31 -37.18 13.72
CA ALA A 287 -1.00 -37.69 14.11
C ALA A 287 -1.94 -36.57 14.62
N GLU A 288 -1.37 -35.53 15.22
CA GLU A 288 -2.08 -34.38 15.77
C GLU A 288 -2.64 -33.47 14.66
N THR A 289 -1.82 -33.07 13.69
CA THR A 289 -2.27 -32.29 12.53
C THR A 289 -3.25 -33.10 11.68
N LEU A 290 -3.08 -34.42 11.56
CA LEU A 290 -4.04 -35.27 10.86
C LEU A 290 -5.39 -35.31 11.60
N ALA A 291 -5.37 -35.33 12.94
CA ALA A 291 -6.58 -35.27 13.75
C ALA A 291 -7.28 -33.90 13.59
N GLU A 292 -6.54 -32.80 13.60
CA GLU A 292 -7.08 -31.45 13.35
C GLU A 292 -7.65 -31.30 11.94
N LEU A 293 -6.96 -31.82 10.91
CA LEU A 293 -7.45 -31.88 9.52
C LEU A 293 -8.76 -32.68 9.46
N THR A 294 -8.79 -33.83 10.12
CA THR A 294 -9.97 -34.70 10.14
C THR A 294 -11.14 -34.07 10.91
N TYR A 295 -10.86 -33.31 11.97
CA TYR A 295 -11.84 -32.54 12.72
C TYR A 295 -12.39 -31.38 11.90
N SER A 296 -11.52 -30.62 11.23
CA SER A 296 -11.87 -29.41 10.48
C SER A 296 -12.64 -29.72 9.20
N PHE A 297 -12.25 -30.76 8.46
CA PHE A 297 -12.85 -31.12 7.17
C PHE A 297 -13.88 -32.26 7.27
N GLY A 298 -13.92 -32.97 8.40
CA GLY A 298 -14.73 -34.17 8.60
C GLY A 298 -14.11 -35.44 7.99
N ARG A 299 -14.81 -36.58 8.16
CA ARG A 299 -14.35 -37.92 7.73
C ARG A 299 -14.97 -38.40 6.40
N GLY A 300 -15.78 -37.57 5.76
CA GLY A 300 -16.52 -37.93 4.55
C GLY A 300 -15.64 -38.15 3.31
N GLN A 301 -16.19 -38.79 2.29
CA GLN A 301 -15.53 -38.94 0.98
C GLN A 301 -15.10 -37.59 0.35
N PRO A 302 -15.90 -36.50 0.44
CA PRO A 302 -15.48 -35.20 -0.10
C PRO A 302 -14.23 -34.66 0.60
N ALA A 303 -14.13 -34.82 1.92
CA ALA A 303 -12.96 -34.42 2.70
C ALA A 303 -11.72 -35.26 2.33
N LYS A 304 -11.88 -36.57 2.12
CA LYS A 304 -10.80 -37.43 1.64
C LYS A 304 -10.33 -37.05 0.23
N ALA A 305 -11.25 -36.73 -0.67
CA ALA A 305 -10.93 -36.27 -2.02
C ALA A 305 -10.15 -34.95 -1.98
N LEU A 306 -10.59 -34.01 -1.15
CA LEU A 306 -9.91 -32.73 -0.91
C LEU A 306 -8.51 -32.96 -0.34
N LEU A 307 -8.36 -33.73 0.73
CA LEU A 307 -7.05 -33.99 1.35
C LEU A 307 -6.10 -34.72 0.39
N SER A 308 -6.62 -35.64 -0.44
CA SER A 308 -5.87 -36.30 -1.51
C SER A 308 -5.42 -35.32 -2.61
N TYR A 309 -6.21 -34.29 -2.91
CA TYR A 309 -5.80 -33.21 -3.81
C TYR A 309 -4.53 -32.53 -3.30
N PHE A 310 -4.45 -32.25 -1.99
CA PHE A 310 -3.25 -31.72 -1.32
C PHE A 310 -2.15 -32.77 -1.05
N GLY A 311 -2.32 -34.02 -1.50
CA GLY A 311 -1.31 -35.08 -1.35
C GLY A 311 -1.30 -35.76 0.03
N ILE A 312 -2.32 -35.50 0.86
CA ILE A 312 -2.49 -36.08 2.18
C ILE A 312 -3.29 -37.38 2.05
N SER A 313 -2.66 -38.50 2.43
CA SER A 313 -3.34 -39.79 2.50
C SER A 313 -3.97 -39.97 3.88
N VAL A 314 -5.29 -39.78 3.95
CA VAL A 314 -6.06 -40.13 5.15
C VAL A 314 -6.31 -41.63 5.11
N LYS A 315 -5.40 -42.40 5.69
CA LYS A 315 -5.71 -43.80 6.01
C LYS A 315 -6.82 -43.80 7.06
N PRO A 316 -7.83 -44.70 6.96
CA PRO A 316 -8.71 -44.92 8.08
C PRO A 316 -7.83 -45.27 9.28
N ALA A 317 -7.93 -44.50 10.36
CA ALA A 317 -7.26 -44.86 11.61
C ALA A 317 -7.72 -46.27 11.97
N SER A 318 -6.81 -47.25 11.93
CA SER A 318 -7.14 -48.57 12.47
C SER A 318 -7.30 -48.36 13.96
N ILE A 319 -8.54 -48.44 14.44
CA ILE A 319 -8.82 -48.39 15.88
C ILE A 319 -7.97 -49.50 16.50
N ASN A 320 -7.03 -49.12 17.36
CA ASN A 320 -6.25 -50.10 18.08
C ASN A 320 -7.15 -50.71 19.16
N PHE A 321 -7.83 -51.79 18.79
CA PHE A 321 -8.69 -52.54 19.70
C PHE A 321 -7.91 -53.32 20.78
N ASN A 322 -6.59 -53.11 20.94
CA ASN A 322 -5.78 -53.69 22.01
C ASN A 322 -5.53 -52.69 23.17
N ILE A 323 -6.21 -51.54 23.18
CA ILE A 323 -6.07 -50.57 24.27
C ILE A 323 -6.82 -51.10 25.51
N PRO A 324 -6.17 -51.25 26.69
CA PRO A 324 -6.80 -51.81 27.90
C PRO A 324 -8.00 -51.00 28.42
N THR A 325 -8.06 -49.72 28.07
CA THR A 325 -9.12 -48.79 28.47
C THR A 325 -10.31 -48.78 27.52
N LEU A 326 -10.29 -49.55 26.42
CA LEU A 326 -11.40 -49.61 25.49
C LEU A 326 -12.56 -50.40 26.11
N PRO A 327 -13.78 -49.82 26.24
CA PRO A 327 -14.92 -50.53 26.78
C PRO A 327 -15.19 -51.85 26.04
N MET A 328 -15.49 -52.91 26.79
CA MET A 328 -15.65 -54.27 26.26
C MET A 328 -16.64 -54.39 25.10
N PHE A 329 -17.67 -53.54 25.05
CA PHE A 329 -18.65 -53.57 23.95
C PHE A 329 -18.04 -53.23 22.58
N PHE A 330 -16.96 -52.43 22.51
CA PHE A 330 -16.25 -52.17 21.25
C PHE A 330 -15.36 -53.34 20.80
N MET A 331 -14.99 -54.24 21.73
CA MET A 331 -14.25 -55.47 21.40
C MET A 331 -15.14 -56.55 20.77
N ALA A 332 -16.46 -56.36 20.77
CA ALA A 332 -17.44 -57.23 20.10
C ALA A 332 -17.14 -57.44 18.61
N HIS A 333 -16.53 -56.44 17.97
CA HIS A 333 -16.17 -56.50 16.56
C HIS A 333 -14.98 -57.42 16.24
N LYS A 334 -14.24 -57.93 17.25
CA LYS A 334 -13.08 -58.83 17.03
C LYS A 334 -13.46 -60.31 16.96
N SER A 335 -14.41 -60.77 17.76
CA SER A 335 -15.04 -62.08 17.62
C SER A 335 -16.30 -62.15 18.50
N ALA A 336 -17.41 -62.61 17.92
CA ALA A 336 -18.65 -62.85 18.68
C ALA A 336 -18.42 -63.87 19.82
N GLU A 337 -17.48 -64.79 19.64
CA GLU A 337 -17.10 -65.79 20.64
C GLU A 337 -16.46 -65.21 21.91
N LYS A 338 -15.80 -64.05 21.85
CA LYS A 338 -15.23 -63.39 23.05
C LYS A 338 -16.30 -62.72 23.90
N LEU A 339 -17.44 -62.37 23.32
CA LEU A 339 -18.61 -61.84 24.01
C LEU A 339 -19.36 -62.93 24.78
N ALA A 340 -19.40 -64.15 24.22
CA ALA A 340 -20.06 -65.30 24.85
C ALA A 340 -19.34 -65.82 26.11
N ARG A 341 -18.05 -65.53 26.27
CA ARG A 341 -17.23 -66.07 27.38
C ARG A 341 -17.18 -65.18 28.63
N THR A 342 -17.69 -63.96 28.61
CA THR A 342 -17.46 -62.97 29.69
C THR A 342 -18.71 -62.31 30.29
N GLY A 343 -19.92 -62.79 30.02
CA GLY A 343 -21.10 -62.45 30.83
C GLY A 343 -22.25 -63.39 30.48
N VAL A 344 -22.66 -64.35 31.33
CA VAL A 344 -23.25 -64.15 32.66
C VAL A 344 -24.09 -62.87 32.69
N LEU A 345 -25.22 -62.94 31.98
CA LEU A 345 -26.40 -62.15 32.26
C LEU A 345 -26.87 -62.47 33.70
N HIS A 346 -26.29 -61.82 34.69
CA HIS A 346 -27.03 -61.49 35.91
C HIS A 346 -27.76 -60.17 35.66
N ILE A 347 -28.88 -60.26 34.94
CA ILE A 347 -29.93 -59.25 35.06
C ILE A 347 -30.72 -59.67 36.30
N LEU A 348 -30.52 -58.92 37.38
CA LEU A 348 -31.32 -58.97 38.59
C LEU A 348 -32.75 -58.50 38.28
N HIS A 349 -33.68 -59.16 38.98
CA HIS A 349 -35.03 -58.66 39.29
C HIS A 349 -35.02 -57.26 39.87
#